data_AF-A0A918G1E2-F1
#
_entry.id   AF-A0A918G1E2-F1
#
_cell.length_a   1.000
_cell.length_b   1.000
_cell.length_c   1.000
_cell.angle_alpha   90.00
_cell.angle_beta   90.00
_cell.angle_gamma   90.00
#
_symmetry.space_group_name_H-M   'P 1'
#
loop_
_entity.id
_entity.type
_entity.pdbx_description
1 polymer ?
#
loop_
_entity_poly.entity_id
_entity_poly.type
_entity_poly.pdbx_seq_one_letter_code
_entity_poly.pdbx_strand_id
1 'polypeptide(L)'
;MPSIPSLGGRRGRNNRAHERVVPPLPVPLSAYVVDCGVYVDGTRLPGRWTHTEAVAEVRSRGEGFVWIGLHEPDEHQIQGVAETFGLHELAVEDAVHAHQRPKLERYDENLFMVLKTLRYVEHESPTTANEIVESGEIMVFLGKDYVVTVRHGKHSGLHGLRAELEAAPDRLRAGPAAVLHAISDQIVDSYLAVSAAIETDIDVIERAVFAPRSPVSAEQIYLMKREILELRHAVMPLASPLRRLAEGCSALVPEDVRSYFRDVDDHLTTVTERVISFDELLTTLVNATLAKITLQQNADMRKITSWAAIIAVPTMVVGVYGMNFDYMPETKWRYGYPLVMAAILLVCFVLYRIFRKNRWL
;
A
#
# COMPACT_ATOMS: atom_id res chain seq x y z
N MET A 1 -27.98 -52.79 -6.47
CA MET A 1 -29.36 -53.18 -6.80
C MET A 1 -30.12 -53.30 -5.49
N PRO A 2 -31.33 -52.72 -5.34
CA PRO A 2 -32.42 -52.67 -6.31
C PRO A 2 -32.68 -51.28 -6.90
N SER A 3 -33.72 -51.19 -7.73
CA SER A 3 -33.84 -50.35 -8.92
C SER A 3 -35.24 -49.73 -9.09
N ILE A 4 -35.27 -48.48 -9.61
CA ILE A 4 -36.30 -47.85 -10.52
C ILE A 4 -37.61 -47.35 -9.83
N PRO A 5 -38.22 -46.17 -10.21
CA PRO A 5 -38.45 -45.71 -11.59
C PRO A 5 -38.21 -44.25 -12.00
N SER A 6 -38.26 -44.12 -13.34
CA SER A 6 -38.08 -43.00 -14.26
C SER A 6 -39.21 -41.97 -14.34
N LEU A 7 -38.87 -40.75 -14.74
CA LEU A 7 -39.64 -39.76 -15.54
C LEU A 7 -38.56 -38.77 -16.07
N GLY A 8 -38.46 -38.29 -17.30
CA GLY A 8 -39.38 -38.17 -18.42
C GLY A 8 -39.10 -36.81 -19.09
N GLY A 9 -38.37 -36.81 -20.22
CA GLY A 9 -38.48 -35.84 -21.33
C GLY A 9 -38.07 -34.36 -21.14
N ARG A 10 -37.07 -33.91 -21.91
CA ARG A 10 -37.27 -33.03 -23.10
C ARG A 10 -35.91 -32.53 -23.63
N ARG A 11 -35.58 -32.94 -24.85
CA ARG A 11 -34.53 -32.35 -25.69
C ARG A 11 -34.96 -30.93 -26.09
N GLY A 12 -34.38 -29.93 -25.44
CA GLY A 12 -34.40 -28.53 -25.89
C GLY A 12 -33.26 -28.29 -26.89
N ARG A 13 -33.63 -28.21 -28.16
CA ARG A 13 -32.76 -27.86 -29.28
C ARG A 13 -32.55 -26.34 -29.27
N ASN A 14 -31.53 -25.84 -28.57
CA ASN A 14 -31.22 -24.41 -28.58
C ASN A 14 -30.41 -24.04 -29.82
N ASN A 15 -31.11 -23.37 -30.72
CA ASN A 15 -30.61 -22.72 -31.92
C ASN A 15 -29.76 -21.51 -31.49
N ARG A 16 -28.43 -21.66 -31.40
CA ARG A 16 -27.52 -20.53 -31.22
C ARG A 16 -27.48 -19.73 -32.53
N ALA A 17 -28.39 -18.77 -32.65
CA ALA A 17 -28.24 -17.68 -33.60
C ALA A 17 -26.89 -17.01 -33.33
N HIS A 18 -26.06 -16.89 -34.36
CA HIS A 18 -24.87 -16.04 -34.31
C HIS A 18 -25.33 -14.60 -34.04
N GLU A 19 -25.19 -14.14 -32.81
CA GLU A 19 -25.11 -12.71 -32.53
C GLU A 19 -23.92 -12.18 -33.31
N ARG A 20 -24.21 -11.46 -34.40
CA ARG A 20 -23.21 -10.68 -35.10
C ARG A 20 -22.70 -9.65 -34.10
N VAL A 21 -21.47 -9.85 -33.63
CA VAL A 21 -20.70 -8.83 -32.91
C VAL A 21 -20.64 -7.63 -33.84
N VAL A 22 -21.43 -6.60 -33.53
CA VAL A 22 -21.32 -5.31 -34.19
C VAL A 22 -19.95 -4.77 -33.78
N PRO A 23 -19.03 -4.50 -34.72
CA PRO A 23 -17.75 -3.88 -34.36
C PRO A 23 -18.07 -2.56 -33.63
N PRO A 24 -17.42 -2.27 -32.49
CA PRO A 24 -17.65 -1.02 -31.79
C PRO A 24 -17.41 0.14 -32.76
N LEU A 25 -18.33 1.11 -32.75
CA LEU A 25 -18.22 2.32 -33.55
C LEU A 25 -16.84 2.95 -33.28
N PRO A 26 -16.07 3.35 -34.31
CA PRO A 26 -14.79 4.01 -34.11
C PRO A 26 -15.04 5.30 -33.35
N VAL A 27 -14.65 5.31 -32.07
CA VAL A 27 -14.74 6.49 -31.21
C VAL A 27 -13.78 7.53 -31.81
N PRO A 28 -14.22 8.79 -32.02
CA PRO A 28 -13.32 9.82 -32.51
C PRO A 28 -12.14 10.01 -31.54
N LEU A 29 -10.93 10.17 -32.10
CA LEU A 29 -9.61 10.30 -31.44
C LEU A 29 -9.55 11.33 -30.28
N SER A 30 -10.59 12.14 -30.09
CA SER A 30 -10.68 13.27 -29.16
C SER A 30 -11.01 12.93 -27.71
N ALA A 31 -11.38 11.68 -27.37
CA ALA A 31 -11.85 11.36 -26.01
C ALA A 31 -10.73 10.97 -25.03
N TYR A 32 -9.59 10.48 -25.52
CA TYR A 32 -8.53 9.88 -24.69
C TYR A 32 -7.17 10.61 -24.79
N VAL A 33 -6.96 11.39 -25.85
CA VAL A 33 -5.84 12.33 -25.95
C VAL A 33 -6.20 13.54 -25.09
N VAL A 34 -5.58 13.64 -23.92
CA VAL A 34 -5.77 14.75 -22.99
C VAL A 34 -5.20 16.03 -23.59
N ASP A 35 -3.99 15.95 -24.14
CA ASP A 35 -3.32 17.08 -24.77
C ASP A 35 -2.16 16.63 -25.69
N CYS A 36 -1.99 17.30 -26.83
CA CYS A 36 -0.88 17.13 -27.77
C CYS A 36 -0.28 18.51 -28.07
N GLY A 37 1.01 18.67 -27.74
CA GLY A 37 1.72 19.93 -27.88
C GLY A 37 3.07 19.73 -28.54
N VAL A 38 3.44 20.70 -29.37
CA VAL A 38 4.75 20.80 -30.01
C VAL A 38 5.56 21.86 -29.29
N TYR A 39 6.79 21.53 -28.91
CA TYR A 39 7.70 22.40 -28.18
C TYR A 39 8.94 22.65 -29.01
N VAL A 40 9.23 23.92 -29.28
CA VAL A 40 10.46 24.32 -29.97
C VAL A 40 11.18 25.31 -29.07
N ASP A 41 12.44 25.00 -28.79
CA ASP A 41 13.31 25.83 -27.95
C ASP A 41 12.67 26.18 -26.58
N GLY A 42 12.00 25.19 -25.97
CA GLY A 42 11.34 25.30 -24.67
C GLY A 42 9.96 25.95 -24.69
N THR A 43 9.50 26.45 -25.84
CA THR A 43 8.21 27.15 -25.96
C THR A 43 7.19 26.31 -26.72
N ARG A 44 5.96 26.26 -26.21
CA ARG A 44 4.86 25.57 -26.89
C ARG A 44 4.40 26.36 -28.12
N LEU A 45 4.32 25.70 -29.28
CA LEU A 45 3.75 26.30 -30.48
C LEU A 45 2.22 26.44 -30.35
N PRO A 46 1.63 27.54 -30.82
CA PRO A 46 0.19 27.72 -30.79
C PRO A 46 -0.50 26.76 -31.77
N GLY A 47 -1.72 26.35 -31.44
CA GLY A 47 -2.56 25.50 -32.29
C GLY A 47 -2.99 24.19 -31.62
N ARG A 48 -3.89 23.47 -32.29
CA ARG A 48 -4.25 22.10 -31.94
C ARG A 48 -3.58 21.19 -32.95
N TRP A 49 -2.87 20.19 -32.46
CA TRP A 49 -2.11 19.26 -33.27
C TRP A 49 -2.68 17.86 -33.13
N THR A 50 -2.77 17.14 -34.23
CA THR A 50 -2.83 15.67 -34.17
C THR A 50 -1.43 15.10 -33.93
N HIS A 51 -1.35 13.87 -33.44
CA HIS A 51 -0.06 13.23 -33.15
C HIS A 51 0.82 13.06 -34.41
N THR A 52 0.19 12.84 -35.57
CA THR A 52 0.86 12.73 -36.88
C THR A 52 1.36 14.09 -37.38
N GLU A 53 0.55 15.14 -37.30
CA GLU A 53 0.96 16.50 -37.69
C GLU A 53 2.06 17.04 -36.78
N ALA A 54 1.95 16.82 -35.46
CA ALA A 54 2.91 17.29 -34.48
C ALA A 54 4.33 16.74 -34.75
N VAL A 55 4.43 15.42 -34.98
CA VAL A 55 5.74 14.79 -35.21
C VAL A 55 6.30 15.15 -36.58
N ALA A 56 5.45 15.29 -37.59
CA ALA A 56 5.88 15.76 -38.92
C ALA A 56 6.45 17.18 -38.84
N GLU A 57 5.81 18.07 -38.08
CA GLU A 57 6.26 19.44 -37.87
C GLU A 57 7.65 19.48 -37.21
N VAL A 58 7.83 18.77 -36.08
CA VAL A 58 9.12 18.69 -35.37
C VAL A 58 10.23 18.12 -36.28
N ARG A 59 9.95 17.02 -36.98
CA ARG A 59 10.92 16.39 -37.89
C ARG A 59 11.27 17.27 -39.08
N SER A 60 10.32 18.06 -39.59
CA SER A 60 10.58 18.99 -40.70
C SER A 60 11.50 20.15 -40.29
N ARG A 61 11.38 20.61 -39.04
CA ARG A 61 12.23 21.66 -38.47
C ARG A 61 13.61 21.13 -38.08
N GLY A 62 13.69 19.86 -37.69
CA GLY A 62 14.91 19.26 -37.15
C GLY A 62 15.23 19.71 -35.73
N GLU A 63 14.28 20.36 -35.05
CA GLU A 63 14.41 20.88 -33.69
C GLU A 63 13.08 20.77 -32.94
N GLY A 64 13.18 20.65 -31.61
CA GLY A 64 12.03 20.54 -30.73
C GLY A 64 11.57 19.11 -30.47
N PHE A 65 10.42 18.98 -29.80
CA PHE A 65 9.81 17.69 -29.52
C PHE A 65 8.29 17.76 -29.32
N VAL A 66 7.65 16.60 -29.43
CA VAL A 66 6.20 16.44 -29.21
C VAL A 66 5.95 15.88 -27.81
N TRP A 67 5.02 16.46 -27.06
CA TRP A 67 4.51 15.86 -25.82
C TRP A 67 3.03 15.52 -25.95
N ILE A 68 2.73 14.22 -25.89
CA ILE A 68 1.38 13.66 -25.92
C ILE A 68 1.02 13.12 -24.54
N GLY A 69 -0.15 13.49 -24.02
CA GLY A 69 -0.74 12.91 -22.83
C GLY A 69 -1.99 12.10 -23.16
N LEU A 70 -2.01 10.83 -22.76
CA LEU A 70 -3.14 9.91 -22.86
C LEU A 70 -3.67 9.61 -21.46
N HIS A 71 -4.97 9.35 -21.36
CA HIS A 71 -5.60 8.88 -20.13
C HIS A 71 -6.40 7.61 -20.41
N GLU A 72 -6.02 6.52 -19.73
CA GLU A 72 -6.65 5.19 -19.81
C GLU A 72 -7.04 4.78 -21.25
N PRO A 73 -6.09 4.79 -22.22
CA PRO A 73 -6.41 4.47 -23.60
C PRO A 73 -6.71 2.97 -23.75
N ASP A 74 -7.67 2.64 -24.60
CA ASP A 74 -7.87 1.26 -25.07
C ASP A 74 -6.86 0.87 -26.18
N GLU A 75 -6.85 -0.41 -26.54
CA GLU A 75 -5.94 -0.98 -27.55
C GLU A 75 -6.05 -0.27 -28.92
N HIS A 76 -7.26 0.07 -29.36
CA HIS A 76 -7.47 0.77 -30.63
C HIS A 76 -6.99 2.22 -30.57
N GLN A 77 -7.16 2.86 -29.41
CA GLN A 77 -6.83 4.26 -29.18
C GLN A 77 -5.31 4.51 -29.15
N ILE A 78 -4.55 3.61 -28.54
CA ILE A 78 -3.10 3.72 -28.47
C ILE A 78 -2.41 3.29 -29.78
N GLN A 79 -3.03 2.42 -30.58
CA GLN A 79 -2.44 1.86 -31.80
C GLN A 79 -1.97 2.93 -32.80
N GLY A 80 -2.78 3.97 -33.06
CA GLY A 80 -2.38 5.04 -33.98
C GLY A 80 -1.15 5.83 -33.50
N VAL A 81 -1.03 6.03 -32.19
CA VAL A 81 0.15 6.63 -31.56
C VAL A 81 1.32 5.66 -31.65
N ALA A 82 1.11 4.38 -31.36
CA ALA A 82 2.14 3.35 -31.44
C ALA A 82 2.78 3.25 -32.82
N GLU A 83 1.97 3.21 -33.88
CA GLU A 83 2.46 3.17 -35.27
C GLU A 83 3.21 4.44 -35.66
N THR A 84 2.72 5.61 -35.23
CA THR A 84 3.33 6.91 -35.58
C THR A 84 4.72 7.09 -34.96
N PHE A 85 4.90 6.64 -33.71
CA PHE A 85 6.13 6.82 -32.95
C PHE A 85 7.02 5.56 -32.93
N GLY A 86 6.57 4.46 -33.52
CA GLY A 86 7.29 3.18 -33.51
C GLY A 86 7.41 2.60 -32.10
N LEU A 87 6.33 2.67 -31.30
CA LEU A 87 6.31 2.10 -29.96
C LEU A 87 6.33 0.57 -30.05
N HIS A 88 7.08 -0.08 -29.17
CA HIS A 88 7.21 -1.53 -29.16
C HIS A 88 5.92 -2.19 -28.65
N GLU A 89 5.46 -3.25 -29.31
CA GLU A 89 4.18 -3.93 -29.04
C GLU A 89 4.01 -4.32 -27.57
N LEU A 90 5.01 -4.96 -26.95
CA LEU A 90 4.98 -5.30 -25.52
C LEU A 90 4.80 -4.11 -24.57
N ALA A 91 5.39 -2.96 -24.91
CA ALA A 91 5.26 -1.76 -24.09
C ALA A 91 3.88 -1.10 -24.28
N VAL A 92 3.29 -1.24 -25.46
CA VAL A 92 1.91 -0.82 -25.75
C VAL A 92 0.91 -1.70 -25.01
N GLU A 93 1.10 -3.03 -25.02
CA GLU A 93 0.30 -3.99 -24.25
C GLU A 93 0.30 -3.63 -22.75
N ASP A 94 1.49 -3.37 -22.18
CA ASP A 94 1.63 -2.91 -20.80
C ASP A 94 0.86 -1.61 -20.56
N ALA A 95 0.91 -0.66 -21.51
CA ALA A 95 0.21 0.62 -21.43
C ALA A 95 -1.31 0.53 -21.54
N VAL A 96 -1.86 -0.56 -22.07
CA VAL A 96 -3.31 -0.82 -22.11
C VAL A 96 -3.76 -1.56 -20.86
N HIS A 97 -3.04 -2.60 -20.45
CA HIS A 97 -3.46 -3.48 -19.35
C HIS A 97 -3.17 -2.94 -17.95
N ALA A 98 -2.30 -1.94 -17.84
CA ALA A 98 -1.95 -1.30 -16.59
C ALA A 98 -1.39 -2.28 -15.54
N HIS A 99 -1.34 -1.86 -14.28
CA HIS A 99 -0.94 -2.64 -13.09
C HIS A 99 0.51 -3.14 -13.11
N GLN A 100 1.38 -2.46 -13.84
CA GLN A 100 2.78 -2.83 -13.95
C GLN A 100 3.58 -2.36 -12.74
N ARG A 101 4.64 -3.10 -12.39
CA ARG A 101 5.63 -2.63 -11.41
C ARG A 101 6.51 -1.55 -12.03
N PRO A 102 7.05 -0.61 -11.24
CA PRO A 102 8.01 0.36 -11.75
C PRO A 102 9.18 -0.34 -12.44
N LYS A 103 9.50 0.11 -13.66
CA LYS A 103 10.55 -0.48 -14.49
C LYS A 103 11.04 0.52 -15.53
N LEU A 104 12.23 0.25 -16.06
CA LEU A 104 12.83 0.97 -17.18
C LEU A 104 13.36 -0.04 -18.20
N GLU A 105 12.79 0.00 -19.39
CA GLU A 105 13.12 -0.87 -20.50
C GLU A 105 13.56 -0.04 -21.70
N ARG A 106 14.49 -0.59 -22.47
CA ARG A 106 14.95 0.01 -23.72
C ARG A 106 14.49 -0.87 -24.86
N TYR A 107 13.77 -0.27 -25.80
CA TYR A 107 13.34 -0.90 -27.03
C TYR A 107 13.92 -0.11 -28.20
N ASP A 108 14.96 -0.67 -28.82
CA ASP A 108 15.70 -0.04 -29.91
C ASP A 108 16.19 1.38 -29.53
N GLU A 109 15.56 2.40 -30.13
CA GLU A 109 15.84 3.83 -29.98
C GLU A 109 14.87 4.54 -29.03
N ASN A 110 14.02 3.79 -28.32
CA ASN A 110 13.02 4.29 -27.38
C ASN A 110 13.29 3.78 -25.97
N LEU A 111 12.95 4.59 -24.96
CA LEU A 111 12.87 4.15 -23.57
C LEU A 111 11.41 4.07 -23.14
N PHE A 112 11.08 3.03 -22.39
CA PHE A 112 9.80 2.83 -21.75
C PHE A 112 10.00 2.79 -20.25
N MET A 113 9.32 3.69 -19.53
CA MET A 113 9.37 3.75 -18.08
C MET A 113 7.98 3.65 -17.48
N VAL A 114 7.83 2.79 -16.48
CA VAL A 114 6.62 2.69 -15.68
C VAL A 114 6.91 3.28 -14.30
N LEU A 115 6.02 4.15 -13.84
CA LEU A 115 6.06 4.79 -12.53
C LEU A 115 4.73 4.55 -11.82
N LYS A 116 4.79 4.30 -10.50
CA LYS A 116 3.60 4.33 -9.66
C LYS A 116 3.38 5.74 -9.12
N THR A 117 2.13 6.11 -8.92
CA THR A 117 1.77 7.32 -8.19
C THR A 117 1.15 6.90 -6.88
N LEU A 118 1.49 7.62 -5.82
CA LEU A 118 0.89 7.43 -4.51
C LEU A 118 0.41 8.76 -3.98
N ARG A 119 -0.74 8.72 -3.31
CA ARG A 119 -1.32 9.87 -2.62
C ARG A 119 -1.75 9.44 -1.23
N TYR A 120 -1.41 10.25 -0.23
CA TYR A 120 -1.93 10.10 1.12
C TYR A 120 -3.39 10.57 1.13
N VAL A 121 -4.29 9.71 1.61
CA VAL A 121 -5.69 10.06 1.86
C VAL A 121 -5.75 10.73 3.24
N GLU A 122 -6.50 11.81 3.41
CA GLU A 122 -6.65 12.42 4.73
C GLU A 122 -7.72 11.67 5.55
N HIS A 123 -7.45 11.47 6.84
CA HIS A 123 -8.35 10.76 7.75
C HIS A 123 -8.52 11.51 9.07
N GLU A 124 -9.67 11.33 9.73
CA GLU A 124 -9.88 11.88 11.08
C GLU A 124 -9.02 11.18 12.14
N SER A 125 -8.69 9.89 11.94
CA SER A 125 -7.74 9.17 12.78
C SER A 125 -7.12 7.98 12.03
N PRO A 126 -5.81 7.75 12.13
CA PRO A 126 -5.15 6.57 11.56
C PRO A 126 -5.61 5.27 12.21
N THR A 127 -6.23 5.33 13.40
CA THR A 127 -6.79 4.14 14.06
C THR A 127 -8.13 3.69 13.47
N THR A 128 -8.75 4.48 12.60
CA THR A 128 -10.09 4.20 12.02
C THR A 128 -10.12 4.23 10.49
N ALA A 129 -9.00 4.54 9.85
CA ALA A 129 -8.89 4.59 8.40
C ALA A 129 -8.88 3.18 7.78
N ASN A 130 -9.57 3.01 6.65
CA ASN A 130 -9.61 1.75 5.90
C ASN A 130 -8.62 1.70 4.71
N GLU A 131 -8.18 2.87 4.25
CA GLU A 131 -7.27 3.09 3.14
C GLU A 131 -6.51 4.37 3.45
N ILE A 132 -5.17 4.29 3.47
CA ILE A 132 -4.30 5.42 3.83
C ILE A 132 -3.57 5.94 2.59
N VAL A 133 -3.34 5.05 1.62
CA VAL A 133 -2.63 5.36 0.40
C VAL A 133 -3.45 4.92 -0.82
N GLU A 134 -3.82 5.88 -1.66
CA GLU A 134 -4.36 5.62 -2.99
C GLU A 134 -3.21 5.52 -4.00
N SER A 135 -3.33 4.58 -4.96
CA SER A 135 -2.33 4.38 -6.00
C SER A 135 -2.88 4.56 -7.41
N GLY A 136 -1.99 4.96 -8.31
CA GLY A 136 -2.20 4.99 -9.75
C GLY A 136 -0.89 4.70 -10.48
N GLU A 137 -0.84 4.92 -11.78
CA GLU A 137 0.39 4.71 -12.54
C GLU A 137 0.49 5.58 -13.78
N ILE A 138 1.73 5.85 -14.14
CA ILE A 138 2.09 6.64 -15.30
C ILE A 138 3.14 5.85 -16.08
N MET A 139 2.90 5.71 -17.36
CA MET A 139 3.87 5.13 -18.28
C MET A 139 4.37 6.20 -19.22
N VAL A 140 5.67 6.20 -19.45
CA VAL A 140 6.34 7.21 -20.26
C VAL A 140 7.13 6.51 -21.36
N PHE A 141 6.77 6.82 -22.59
CA PHE A 141 7.56 6.48 -23.77
C PHE A 141 8.39 7.70 -24.13
N LEU A 142 9.69 7.51 -24.21
CA LEU A 142 10.66 8.54 -24.52
C LEU A 142 11.38 8.18 -25.81
N GLY A 143 11.29 9.06 -26.80
CA GLY A 143 12.08 9.02 -28.02
C GLY A 143 12.98 10.24 -28.18
N LYS A 144 13.62 10.38 -29.34
CA LYS A 144 14.53 11.51 -29.65
C LYS A 144 13.79 12.85 -29.75
N ASP A 145 12.61 12.82 -30.36
CA ASP A 145 11.80 13.96 -30.76
C ASP A 145 10.39 13.92 -30.14
N TYR A 146 10.14 13.03 -29.19
CA TYR A 146 8.83 12.90 -28.55
C TYR A 146 8.88 12.33 -27.14
N VAL A 147 7.82 12.63 -26.37
CA VAL A 147 7.46 11.97 -25.13
C VAL A 147 5.95 11.68 -25.13
N VAL A 148 5.57 10.44 -24.87
CA VAL A 148 4.17 10.04 -24.69
C VAL A 148 3.97 9.61 -23.25
N THR A 149 3.01 10.22 -22.55
CA THR A 149 2.64 9.86 -21.19
C THR A 149 1.26 9.22 -21.18
N VAL A 150 1.14 8.05 -20.56
CA VAL A 150 -0.12 7.32 -20.39
C VAL A 150 -0.45 7.24 -18.91
N ARG A 151 -1.63 7.71 -18.52
CA ARG A 151 -2.02 7.78 -17.10
C ARG A 151 -3.20 6.88 -16.82
N HIS A 152 -3.06 6.03 -15.81
CA HIS A 152 -4.13 5.18 -15.27
C HIS A 152 -4.45 5.55 -13.83
N GLY A 153 -5.73 5.50 -13.48
CA GLY A 153 -6.25 5.89 -12.19
C GLY A 153 -6.54 7.39 -12.08
N LYS A 154 -7.25 7.75 -11.01
CA LYS A 154 -7.73 9.12 -10.75
C LYS A 154 -6.66 10.05 -10.17
N HIS A 155 -5.48 9.53 -9.85
CA HIS A 155 -4.55 10.16 -8.91
C HIS A 155 -3.14 10.39 -9.45
N SER A 156 -3.01 10.81 -10.71
CA SER A 156 -1.75 11.41 -11.14
C SER A 156 -1.62 12.79 -10.50
N GLY A 157 -0.86 12.93 -9.41
CA GLY A 157 -0.44 14.21 -8.83
C GLY A 157 0.30 15.15 -9.80
N LEU A 158 0.36 14.78 -11.09
CA LEU A 158 0.88 15.55 -12.21
C LEU A 158 -0.10 16.59 -12.78
N HIS A 159 -1.26 16.81 -12.15
CA HIS A 159 -2.19 17.83 -12.64
C HIS A 159 -1.52 19.21 -12.52
N GLY A 160 -1.21 19.82 -13.66
CA GLY A 160 -0.52 21.12 -13.69
C GLY A 160 0.97 21.04 -14.02
N LEU A 161 1.61 19.87 -13.94
CA LEU A 161 3.04 19.71 -14.25
C LEU A 161 3.39 20.24 -15.65
N ARG A 162 2.50 20.02 -16.61
CA ARG A 162 2.65 20.55 -17.97
C ARG A 162 2.68 22.08 -18.01
N ALA A 163 1.78 22.73 -17.27
CA ALA A 163 1.73 24.18 -17.18
C ALA A 163 2.94 24.75 -16.44
N GLU A 164 3.43 24.07 -15.40
CA GLU A 164 4.64 24.45 -14.67
C GLU A 164 5.89 24.36 -15.56
N LEU A 165 6.03 23.28 -16.33
CA LEU A 165 7.10 23.15 -17.31
C LEU A 165 6.99 24.19 -18.43
N GLU A 166 5.78 24.46 -18.92
CA GLU A 166 5.53 25.52 -19.91
C GLU A 166 5.88 26.92 -19.37
N ALA A 167 5.76 27.14 -18.06
CA ALA A 167 6.19 28.37 -17.40
C ALA A 167 7.71 28.45 -17.17
N ALA A 168 8.45 27.36 -17.40
CA ALA A 168 9.91 27.28 -17.27
C ALA A 168 10.57 26.82 -18.59
N PRO A 169 10.60 27.67 -19.65
CA PRO A 169 11.12 27.29 -20.97
C PRO A 169 12.53 26.72 -20.94
N ASP A 170 13.42 27.26 -20.09
CA ASP A 170 14.81 26.79 -19.97
C ASP A 170 14.90 25.30 -19.58
N ARG A 171 13.96 24.79 -18.79
CA ARG A 171 13.89 23.36 -18.46
C ARG A 171 13.42 22.54 -19.66
N LEU A 172 12.40 23.01 -20.38
CA LEU A 172 11.87 22.33 -21.57
C LEU A 172 12.85 22.32 -22.75
N ARG A 173 13.82 23.24 -22.80
CA ARG A 173 14.90 23.24 -23.80
C ARG A 173 15.78 22.00 -23.74
N ALA A 174 15.87 21.36 -22.58
CA ALA A 174 16.60 20.09 -22.42
C ALA A 174 15.88 18.89 -23.07
N GLY A 175 14.70 19.11 -23.66
CA GLY A 175 14.02 18.15 -24.54
C GLY A 175 13.13 17.14 -23.80
N PRO A 176 12.76 16.03 -24.47
CA PRO A 176 11.85 15.01 -23.93
C PRO A 176 12.27 14.47 -22.55
N ALA A 177 13.57 14.32 -22.31
CA ALA A 177 14.11 13.79 -21.06
C ALA A 177 13.80 14.69 -19.86
N ALA A 178 13.65 16.00 -20.07
CA ALA A 178 13.26 16.94 -19.02
C ALA A 178 11.83 16.67 -18.51
N VAL A 179 10.93 16.24 -19.40
CA VAL A 179 9.57 15.85 -19.04
C VAL A 179 9.59 14.56 -18.21
N LEU A 180 10.37 13.56 -18.62
CA LEU A 180 10.53 12.32 -17.85
C LEU A 180 11.11 12.60 -16.46
N HIS A 181 12.13 13.46 -16.38
CA HIS A 181 12.72 13.91 -15.12
C HIS A 181 11.65 14.56 -14.23
N ALA A 182 10.94 15.58 -14.74
CA ALA A 182 9.96 16.32 -13.97
C ALA A 182 8.80 15.44 -13.47
N ILE A 183 8.39 14.44 -14.25
CA ILE A 183 7.42 13.44 -13.81
C ILE A 183 7.99 12.58 -12.68
N SER A 184 9.23 12.13 -12.81
CA SER A 184 9.90 11.29 -11.80
C SER A 184 10.09 12.04 -10.49
N ASP A 185 10.57 13.28 -10.57
CA ASP A 185 10.76 14.22 -9.47
C ASP A 185 9.46 14.43 -8.68
N GLN A 186 8.38 14.83 -9.36
CA GLN A 186 7.07 15.03 -8.75
C GLN A 186 6.52 13.78 -8.05
N ILE A 187 6.79 12.59 -8.61
CA ILE A 187 6.36 11.31 -8.02
C ILE A 187 7.16 11.00 -6.75
N VAL A 188 8.49 11.18 -6.79
CA VAL A 188 9.35 10.94 -5.63
C VAL A 188 9.08 11.96 -4.52
N ASP A 189 8.80 13.22 -4.86
CA ASP A 189 8.33 14.23 -3.91
C ASP A 189 7.01 13.83 -3.25
N SER A 190 6.08 13.25 -4.01
CA SER A 190 4.85 12.69 -3.45
C SER A 190 5.16 11.54 -2.48
N TYR A 191 6.13 10.68 -2.80
CA TYR A 191 6.55 9.62 -1.88
C TYR A 191 7.16 10.16 -0.59
N LEU A 192 7.96 11.24 -0.66
CA LEU A 192 8.49 11.92 0.52
C LEU A 192 7.35 12.45 1.40
N ALA A 193 6.37 13.13 0.81
CA ALA A 193 5.20 13.65 1.53
C ALA A 193 4.38 12.52 2.17
N VAL A 194 4.09 11.44 1.44
CA VAL A 194 3.38 10.26 1.95
C VAL A 194 4.17 9.60 3.08
N SER A 195 5.49 9.45 2.94
CA SER A 195 6.34 8.85 3.98
C SER A 195 6.30 9.63 5.30
N ALA A 196 6.28 10.97 5.23
CA ALA A 196 6.21 11.84 6.41
C ALA A 196 4.83 11.77 7.10
N ALA A 197 3.76 11.66 6.32
CA ALA A 197 2.41 11.48 6.86
C ALA A 197 2.29 10.11 7.57
N ILE A 198 2.80 9.03 6.95
CA ILE A 198 2.80 7.71 7.56
C ILE A 198 3.67 7.66 8.82
N GLU A 199 4.82 8.32 8.84
CA GLU A 199 5.65 8.44 10.05
C GLU A 199 4.84 9.01 11.22
N THR A 200 4.09 10.09 10.96
CA THR A 200 3.21 10.71 11.94
C THR A 200 2.14 9.74 12.45
N ASP A 201 1.56 8.92 11.57
CA ASP A 201 0.56 7.91 11.94
C ASP A 201 1.17 6.76 12.77
N ILE A 202 2.38 6.32 12.43
CA ILE A 202 3.12 5.31 13.20
C ILE A 202 3.40 5.82 14.61
N ASP A 203 3.80 7.08 14.78
CA ASP A 203 4.00 7.71 16.09
C ASP A 203 2.72 7.75 16.95
N VAL A 204 1.55 7.91 16.32
CA VAL A 204 0.26 7.84 17.00
C VAL A 204 -0.02 6.41 17.46
N ILE A 205 0.18 5.43 16.59
CA ILE A 205 -0.02 4.00 16.90
C ILE A 205 0.92 3.56 18.02
N GLU A 206 2.21 3.91 17.95
CA GLU A 206 3.20 3.59 18.96
C GLU A 206 2.78 4.10 20.34
N ARG A 207 2.47 5.39 20.46
CA ARG A 207 2.03 5.99 21.73
C ARG A 207 0.81 5.30 22.30
N ALA A 208 -0.14 4.92 21.43
CA ALA A 208 -1.35 4.27 21.84
C ALA A 208 -1.11 2.80 22.31
N VAL A 209 -0.23 2.04 21.66
CA VAL A 209 0.18 0.67 22.08
C VAL A 209 0.74 0.66 23.50
N PHE A 210 1.59 1.64 23.83
CA PHE A 210 2.22 1.74 25.16
C PHE A 210 1.31 2.39 26.23
N ALA A 211 0.14 2.91 25.86
CA ALA A 211 -0.79 3.48 26.84
C ALA A 211 -1.35 2.42 27.82
N PRO A 212 -1.62 2.77 29.10
CA PRO A 212 -2.07 1.83 30.14
C PRO A 212 -3.37 1.08 29.81
N ARG A 213 -4.25 1.69 29.00
CA ARG A 213 -5.48 1.10 28.47
C ARG A 213 -5.53 1.33 26.96
N SER A 214 -4.62 0.66 26.24
CA SER A 214 -4.51 0.82 24.78
C SER A 214 -5.84 0.45 24.11
N PRO A 215 -6.44 1.37 23.33
CA PRO A 215 -7.57 1.06 22.45
C PRO A 215 -7.12 0.40 21.14
N VAL A 216 -5.81 0.31 20.88
CA VAL A 216 -5.27 -0.17 19.60
C VAL A 216 -5.36 -1.69 19.51
N SER A 217 -6.08 -2.16 18.50
CA SER A 217 -6.15 -3.57 18.14
C SER A 217 -4.96 -3.95 17.26
N ALA A 218 -4.57 -5.23 17.30
CA ALA A 218 -3.56 -5.77 16.38
C ALA A 218 -3.94 -5.57 14.90
N GLU A 219 -5.24 -5.44 14.62
CA GLU A 219 -5.79 -5.15 13.30
C GLU A 219 -5.35 -3.78 12.75
N GLN A 220 -5.30 -2.74 13.59
CA GLN A 220 -4.82 -1.41 13.16
C GLN A 220 -3.35 -1.43 12.77
N ILE A 221 -2.52 -2.14 13.53
CA ILE A 221 -1.09 -2.31 13.20
C ILE A 221 -0.94 -3.09 11.88
N TYR A 222 -1.83 -4.07 11.64
CA TYR A 222 -1.86 -4.83 10.39
C TYR A 222 -2.30 -3.99 9.19
N LEU A 223 -3.32 -3.14 9.34
CA LEU A 223 -3.74 -2.20 8.30
C LEU A 223 -2.56 -1.29 7.93
N MET A 224 -1.90 -0.66 8.91
CA MET A 224 -0.73 0.17 8.65
C MET A 224 0.39 -0.60 7.94
N LYS A 225 0.62 -1.87 8.31
CA LYS A 225 1.61 -2.72 7.62
C LYS A 225 1.25 -2.98 6.15
N ARG A 226 -0.04 -3.10 5.83
CA ARG A 226 -0.51 -3.21 4.44
C ARG A 226 -0.26 -1.93 3.65
N GLU A 227 -0.50 -0.76 4.25
CA GLU A 227 -0.26 0.53 3.59
C GLU A 227 1.24 0.78 3.34
N ILE A 228 2.11 0.39 4.30
CA ILE A 228 3.57 0.35 4.10
C ILE A 228 3.97 -0.58 2.96
N LEU A 229 3.30 -1.72 2.80
CA LEU A 229 3.58 -2.66 1.72
C LEU A 229 3.26 -2.05 0.35
N GLU A 230 2.17 -1.29 0.22
CA GLU A 230 1.85 -0.57 -1.02
C GLU A 230 2.90 0.49 -1.34
N LEU A 231 3.33 1.28 -0.34
CA LEU A 231 4.42 2.24 -0.51
C LEU A 231 5.73 1.53 -0.95
N ARG A 232 6.04 0.39 -0.32
CA ARG A 232 7.22 -0.44 -0.65
C ARG A 232 7.17 -0.96 -2.09
N HIS A 233 6.01 -1.40 -2.57
CA HIS A 233 5.83 -1.89 -3.94
C HIS A 233 6.01 -0.79 -5.00
N ALA A 234 5.77 0.47 -4.66
CA ALA A 234 5.99 1.62 -5.54
C ALA A 234 7.43 2.14 -5.49
N VAL A 235 8.05 2.14 -4.30
CA VAL A 235 9.37 2.76 -4.05
C VAL A 235 10.52 1.83 -4.42
N MET A 236 10.56 0.60 -3.90
CA MET A 236 11.74 -0.26 -4.05
C MET A 236 12.07 -0.62 -5.51
N PRO A 237 11.09 -0.97 -6.38
CA PRO A 237 11.41 -1.31 -7.77
C PRO A 237 11.91 -0.11 -8.58
N LEU A 238 11.63 1.12 -8.14
CA LEU A 238 12.00 2.35 -8.86
C LEU A 238 13.49 2.71 -8.73
N ALA A 239 14.19 2.16 -7.73
CA ALA A 239 15.61 2.45 -7.47
C ALA A 239 16.51 2.08 -8.66
N SER A 240 16.34 0.90 -9.25
CA SER A 240 17.14 0.47 -10.40
C SER A 240 16.89 1.33 -11.65
N PRO A 241 15.64 1.62 -12.06
CA PRO A 241 15.31 2.60 -13.09
C PRO A 241 15.99 3.97 -12.93
N LEU A 242 15.86 4.63 -11.78
CA LEU A 242 16.40 5.98 -11.58
C LEU A 242 17.93 5.98 -11.61
N ARG A 243 18.56 5.04 -10.90
CA ARG A 243 19.99 4.86 -10.91
C ARG A 243 20.55 4.68 -12.32
N ARG A 244 19.89 3.85 -13.16
CA ARG A 244 20.30 3.65 -14.56
C ARG A 244 20.20 4.94 -15.39
N LEU A 245 19.18 5.77 -15.16
CA LEU A 245 19.06 7.07 -15.83
C LEU A 245 20.17 8.02 -15.37
N ALA A 246 20.47 8.06 -14.06
CA ALA A 246 21.55 8.87 -13.48
C ALA A 246 22.94 8.44 -13.95
N GLU A 247 23.16 7.14 -14.18
CA GLU A 247 24.40 6.57 -14.71
C GLU A 247 24.52 6.71 -16.24
N GLY A 248 23.46 7.16 -16.93
CA GLY A 248 23.49 7.44 -18.36
C GLY A 248 23.26 6.21 -19.26
N CYS A 249 22.27 5.39 -18.96
CA CYS A 249 21.97 4.17 -19.71
C CYS A 249 21.52 4.36 -21.17
N SER A 250 21.23 5.60 -21.61
CA SER A 250 20.75 5.91 -22.96
C SER A 250 21.24 7.29 -23.42
N ALA A 251 21.44 7.43 -24.73
CA ALA A 251 21.71 8.72 -25.38
C ALA A 251 20.49 9.66 -25.37
N LEU A 252 19.28 9.12 -25.13
CA LEU A 252 18.06 9.93 -25.00
C LEU A 252 18.04 10.81 -23.75
N VAL A 253 18.92 10.55 -22.78
CA VAL A 253 19.06 11.34 -21.55
C VAL A 253 20.42 12.07 -21.61
N PRO A 254 20.40 13.38 -21.98
CA PRO A 254 21.60 14.20 -22.03
C PRO A 254 22.28 14.30 -20.67
N GLU A 255 23.59 14.55 -20.67
CA GLU A 255 24.38 14.66 -19.43
C GLU A 255 23.82 15.69 -18.45
N ASP A 256 23.37 16.84 -18.96
CA ASP A 256 22.73 17.91 -18.18
C ASP A 256 21.47 17.44 -17.44
N VAL A 257 20.76 16.43 -17.96
CA VAL A 257 19.55 15.89 -17.32
C VAL A 257 19.89 14.80 -16.30
N ARG A 258 21.04 14.13 -16.44
CA ARG A 258 21.47 13.03 -15.55
C ARG A 258 21.76 13.50 -14.13
N SER A 259 22.27 14.72 -13.96
CA SER A 259 22.49 15.30 -12.63
C SER A 259 21.19 15.46 -11.86
N TYR A 260 20.10 15.85 -12.54
CA TYR A 260 18.79 15.93 -11.90
C TYR A 260 18.22 14.55 -11.56
N PHE A 261 18.39 13.54 -12.44
CA PHE A 261 18.01 12.16 -12.08
C PHE A 261 18.78 11.60 -10.88
N ARG A 262 20.02 12.06 -10.64
CA ARG A 262 20.78 11.68 -9.44
C ARG A 262 20.15 12.25 -8.17
N ASP A 263 19.67 13.49 -8.22
CA ASP A 263 18.94 14.11 -7.10
C ASP A 263 17.66 13.33 -6.77
N VAL A 264 16.90 12.94 -7.81
CA VAL A 264 15.70 12.11 -7.65
C VAL A 264 16.03 10.71 -7.10
N ASP A 265 17.16 10.11 -7.49
CA ASP A 265 17.64 8.83 -6.94
C ASP A 265 18.05 8.94 -5.45
N ASP A 266 18.69 10.05 -5.06
CA ASP A 266 19.05 10.35 -3.67
C ASP A 266 17.78 10.54 -2.80
N HIS A 267 16.78 11.27 -3.32
CA HIS A 267 15.47 11.40 -2.67
C HIS A 267 14.73 10.06 -2.54
N LEU A 268 14.73 9.23 -3.59
CA LEU A 268 14.12 7.91 -3.53
C LEU A 268 14.83 6.99 -2.53
N THR A 269 16.16 7.08 -2.42
CA THR A 269 16.94 6.34 -1.43
C THR A 269 16.50 6.69 -0.02
N THR A 270 16.30 7.98 0.27
CA THR A 270 15.78 8.45 1.55
C THR A 270 14.41 7.85 1.88
N VAL A 271 13.48 7.83 0.90
CA VAL A 271 12.16 7.19 1.09
C VAL A 271 12.31 5.68 1.33
N THR A 272 13.19 5.01 0.59
CA THR A 272 13.43 3.57 0.72
C THR A 272 13.88 3.19 2.13
N GLU A 273 14.83 3.96 2.69
CA GLU A 273 15.31 3.75 4.06
C GLU A 273 14.18 3.94 5.10
N ARG A 274 13.35 4.97 4.93
CA ARG A 274 12.18 5.20 5.79
C ARG A 274 11.19 4.03 5.75
N VAL A 275 10.85 3.55 4.56
CA VAL A 275 9.93 2.40 4.38
C VAL A 275 10.44 1.15 5.08
N ILE A 276 11.74 0.86 5.00
CA ILE A 276 12.36 -0.26 5.70
C ILE A 276 12.23 -0.07 7.22
N SER A 277 12.56 1.13 7.72
CA SER A 277 12.45 1.46 9.14
C SER A 277 11.01 1.31 9.66
N PHE A 278 10.01 1.76 8.89
CA PHE A 278 8.59 1.63 9.25
C PHE A 278 8.14 0.17 9.38
N ASP A 279 8.54 -0.72 8.47
CA ASP A 279 8.20 -2.15 8.56
C ASP A 279 8.81 -2.81 9.81
N GLU A 280 10.05 -2.45 10.17
CA GLU A 280 10.73 -2.91 11.38
C GLU A 280 10.05 -2.41 12.66
N LEU A 281 9.70 -1.11 12.71
CA LEU A 281 8.98 -0.51 13.83
C LEU A 281 7.61 -1.16 14.03
N LEU A 282 6.80 -1.29 12.97
CA LEU A 282 5.49 -1.92 13.05
C LEU A 282 5.58 -3.39 13.50
N THR A 283 6.58 -4.13 13.00
CA THR A 283 6.85 -5.50 13.45
C THR A 283 7.19 -5.56 14.94
N THR A 284 7.96 -4.58 15.43
CA THR A 284 8.27 -4.42 16.86
C THR A 284 7.03 -4.12 17.69
N LEU A 285 6.14 -3.26 17.19
CA LEU A 285 4.87 -2.90 17.85
C LEU A 285 3.90 -4.10 17.93
N VAL A 286 3.81 -4.94 16.89
CA VAL A 286 3.04 -6.20 16.96
C VAL A 286 3.57 -7.08 18.09
N ASN A 287 4.89 -7.29 18.15
CA ASN A 287 5.52 -8.13 19.17
C ASN A 287 5.32 -7.55 20.59
N ALA A 288 5.44 -6.24 20.75
CA ALA A 288 5.17 -5.56 22.03
C ALA A 288 3.71 -5.74 22.48
N THR A 289 2.77 -5.64 21.54
CA THR A 289 1.33 -5.85 21.80
C THR A 289 1.06 -7.29 22.26
N LEU A 290 1.64 -8.29 21.59
CA LEU A 290 1.52 -9.70 21.99
C LEU A 290 2.14 -9.99 23.36
N ALA A 291 3.29 -9.38 23.67
CA ALA A 291 3.92 -9.49 24.98
C ALA A 291 3.04 -8.89 26.08
N LYS A 292 2.41 -7.74 25.83
CA LYS A 292 1.47 -7.10 26.76
C LYS A 292 0.24 -7.97 27.04
N ILE A 293 -0.34 -8.58 26.00
CA ILE A 293 -1.47 -9.52 26.15
C ILE A 293 -1.05 -10.73 27.01
N THR A 294 0.12 -11.30 26.74
CA THR A 294 0.65 -12.43 27.53
C THR A 294 0.87 -12.04 29.01
N LEU A 295 1.39 -10.84 29.28
CA LEU A 295 1.55 -10.33 30.65
C LEU A 295 0.21 -10.16 31.38
N GLN A 296 -0.82 -9.67 30.68
CA GLN A 296 -2.17 -9.56 31.22
C GLN A 296 -2.77 -10.95 31.51
N GLN A 297 -2.68 -11.89 30.58
CA GLN A 297 -3.14 -13.27 30.79
C GLN A 297 -2.43 -13.94 31.98
N ASN A 298 -1.13 -13.74 32.14
CA ASN A 298 -0.39 -14.24 33.30
C ASN A 298 -0.85 -13.58 34.60
N ALA A 299 -1.17 -12.28 34.59
CA ALA A 299 -1.70 -11.60 35.76
C ALA A 299 -3.11 -12.11 36.12
N ASP A 300 -3.96 -12.35 35.13
CA ASP A 300 -5.31 -12.88 35.32
C ASP A 300 -5.29 -14.33 35.81
N MET A 301 -4.41 -15.17 35.26
CA MET A 301 -4.18 -16.53 35.74
C MET A 301 -3.77 -16.52 37.21
N ARG A 302 -2.78 -15.68 37.59
CA ARG A 302 -2.37 -15.54 39.00
C ARG A 302 -3.53 -15.12 39.92
N LYS A 303 -4.41 -14.21 39.48
CA LYS A 303 -5.61 -13.81 40.24
C LYS A 303 -6.57 -14.97 40.43
N ILE A 304 -6.90 -15.69 39.36
CA ILE A 304 -7.82 -16.83 39.40
C ILE A 304 -7.27 -17.93 40.30
N THR A 305 -6.00 -18.32 40.13
CA THR A 305 -5.36 -19.35 40.95
C THR A 305 -5.27 -18.93 42.43
N SER A 306 -5.02 -17.65 42.72
CA SER A 306 -5.00 -17.13 44.09
C SER A 306 -6.38 -17.26 44.76
N TRP A 307 -7.45 -16.89 44.06
CA TRP A 307 -8.82 -17.07 44.56
C TRP A 307 -9.19 -18.55 44.72
N ALA A 308 -8.83 -19.40 43.74
CA ALA A 308 -9.06 -20.83 43.82
C ALA A 308 -8.36 -21.47 45.03
N ALA A 309 -7.11 -21.08 45.30
CA ALA A 309 -6.36 -21.54 46.47
C ALA A 309 -7.01 -21.10 47.78
N ILE A 310 -7.52 -19.86 47.86
CA ILE A 310 -8.27 -19.38 49.04
C ILE A 310 -9.56 -20.18 49.25
N ILE A 311 -10.31 -20.49 48.18
CA ILE A 311 -11.57 -21.26 48.25
C ILE A 311 -11.32 -22.75 48.55
N ALA A 312 -10.20 -23.30 48.10
CA ALA A 312 -9.87 -24.72 48.33
C ALA A 312 -9.71 -25.06 49.82
N VAL A 313 -9.18 -24.14 50.64
CA VAL A 313 -8.99 -24.35 52.09
C VAL A 313 -10.30 -24.65 52.83
N PRO A 314 -11.32 -23.78 52.84
CA PRO A 314 -12.59 -24.08 53.51
C PRO A 314 -13.26 -25.30 52.89
N THR A 315 -13.19 -25.46 51.56
CA THR A 315 -13.81 -26.60 50.86
C THR A 315 -13.22 -27.93 51.32
N MET A 316 -11.89 -28.03 51.46
CA MET A 316 -11.22 -29.22 51.97
C MET A 316 -11.59 -29.50 53.42
N VAL A 317 -11.57 -28.48 54.28
CA VAL A 317 -11.90 -28.65 55.71
C VAL A 317 -13.36 -29.07 55.88
N VAL A 318 -14.29 -28.40 55.21
CA VAL A 318 -15.71 -28.80 55.19
C VAL A 318 -15.89 -30.20 54.61
N GLY A 319 -15.14 -30.56 53.57
CA GLY A 319 -15.13 -31.91 53.00
C GLY A 319 -14.74 -33.00 54.01
N VAL A 320 -13.66 -32.77 54.78
CA VAL A 320 -13.21 -33.70 55.84
C VAL A 320 -14.26 -33.84 56.95
N TYR A 321 -14.80 -32.72 57.44
CA TYR A 321 -15.84 -32.73 58.48
C TYR A 321 -17.22 -33.18 57.97
N GLY A 322 -17.42 -33.25 56.65
CA GLY A 322 -18.61 -33.84 56.01
C GLY A 322 -18.54 -35.36 55.88
N MET A 323 -17.42 -35.99 56.23
CA MET A 323 -17.25 -37.44 56.17
C MET A 323 -17.96 -38.12 57.36
N ASN A 324 -18.64 -39.23 57.10
CA ASN A 324 -19.39 -39.96 58.12
C ASN A 324 -18.50 -41.02 58.83
N PHE A 325 -17.59 -40.58 59.70
CA PHE A 325 -16.76 -41.48 60.52
C PHE A 325 -17.24 -41.56 61.98
N ASP A 326 -17.15 -42.75 62.57
CA ASP A 326 -17.60 -43.00 63.95
C ASP A 326 -16.68 -42.39 65.03
N TYR A 327 -15.40 -42.18 64.72
CA TYR A 327 -14.39 -41.66 65.66
C TYR A 327 -13.81 -40.31 65.20
N MET A 328 -14.57 -39.23 65.43
CA MET A 328 -14.13 -37.83 65.30
C MET A 328 -14.26 -37.11 66.65
N PRO A 329 -13.26 -37.21 67.55
CA PRO A 329 -13.36 -36.66 68.91
C PRO A 329 -13.60 -35.14 68.94
N GLU A 330 -13.21 -34.41 67.90
CA GLU A 330 -13.33 -32.95 67.76
C GLU A 330 -14.79 -32.48 67.66
N THR A 331 -15.69 -33.30 67.11
CA THR A 331 -17.12 -32.96 66.92
C THR A 331 -17.92 -32.98 68.22
N LYS A 332 -17.49 -33.80 69.19
CA LYS A 332 -18.13 -33.90 70.51
C LYS A 332 -17.69 -32.79 71.46
N TRP A 333 -16.67 -32.00 71.07
CA TRP A 333 -16.16 -30.90 71.88
C TRP A 333 -16.93 -29.60 71.60
N ARG A 334 -17.45 -28.98 72.67
CA ARG A 334 -18.28 -27.75 72.58
C ARG A 334 -17.60 -26.56 71.87
N TYR A 335 -16.27 -26.52 71.87
CA TYR A 335 -15.47 -25.48 71.20
C TYR A 335 -14.88 -25.92 69.86
N GLY A 336 -15.08 -27.18 69.43
CA GLY A 336 -14.50 -27.72 68.19
C GLY A 336 -14.94 -26.94 66.94
N TYR A 337 -16.25 -26.72 66.77
CA TYR A 337 -16.79 -26.00 65.62
C TYR A 337 -16.31 -24.54 65.53
N PRO A 338 -16.42 -23.71 66.59
CA PRO A 338 -15.86 -22.35 66.57
C PRO A 338 -14.36 -22.29 66.31
N LEU A 339 -13.58 -23.24 66.86
CA LEU A 339 -12.13 -23.29 66.68
C LEU A 339 -11.75 -23.63 65.23
N VAL A 340 -12.45 -24.57 64.59
CA VAL A 340 -12.24 -24.91 63.17
C VAL A 340 -12.59 -23.72 62.27
N MET A 341 -13.72 -23.05 62.52
CA MET A 341 -14.11 -21.85 61.76
C MET A 341 -13.07 -20.72 61.91
N ALA A 342 -12.56 -20.49 63.12
CA ALA A 342 -11.50 -19.53 63.35
C ALA A 342 -10.19 -19.91 62.64
N ALA A 343 -9.82 -21.20 62.63
CA ALA A 343 -8.66 -21.70 61.91
C ALA A 343 -8.78 -21.52 60.39
N ILE A 344 -9.94 -21.85 59.81
CA ILE A 344 -10.22 -21.61 58.38
C ILE A 344 -10.06 -20.14 58.03
N LEU A 345 -10.71 -19.24 58.81
CA LEU A 345 -10.63 -17.80 58.59
C LEU A 345 -9.20 -17.28 58.71
N LEU A 346 -8.44 -17.76 59.69
CA LEU A 346 -7.03 -17.41 59.87
C LEU A 346 -6.20 -17.82 58.65
N VAL A 347 -6.32 -19.06 58.18
CA VAL A 347 -5.58 -19.55 57.01
C VAL A 347 -5.97 -18.78 55.75
N CYS A 348 -7.27 -18.56 55.52
CA CYS A 348 -7.75 -17.77 54.39
C CYS A 348 -7.22 -16.33 54.43
N PHE A 349 -7.21 -15.71 55.62
CA PHE A 349 -6.67 -14.36 55.81
C PHE A 349 -5.16 -14.30 55.58
N VAL A 350 -4.40 -15.29 56.05
CA VAL A 350 -2.96 -15.41 55.80
C VAL A 350 -2.67 -15.55 54.30
N LEU A 351 -3.38 -16.44 53.60
CA LEU A 351 -3.25 -16.62 52.15
C LEU A 351 -3.60 -15.33 51.39
N TYR A 352 -4.72 -14.69 51.73
CA TYR A 352 -5.12 -13.41 51.15
C TYR A 352 -4.03 -12.35 51.34
N ARG A 353 -3.46 -12.23 52.55
CA ARG A 353 -2.38 -11.29 52.84
C ARG A 353 -1.11 -11.59 52.04
N ILE A 354 -0.72 -12.86 51.91
CA ILE A 354 0.44 -13.29 51.13
C ILE A 354 0.25 -12.95 49.65
N PHE A 355 -0.89 -13.33 49.05
CA PHE A 355 -1.17 -13.08 47.65
C PHE A 355 -1.30 -11.58 47.32
N ARG A 356 -1.92 -10.79 48.22
CA ARG A 356 -1.99 -9.32 48.08
C ARG A 356 -0.62 -8.66 48.19
N LYS A 357 0.25 -9.13 49.11
CA LYS A 357 1.64 -8.64 49.22
C LYS A 357 2.43 -8.93 47.93
N ASN A 358 2.18 -10.07 47.30
CA ASN A 358 2.84 -10.47 46.06
C ASN A 358 2.23 -9.83 44.79
N ARG A 359 1.21 -8.96 44.93
CA ARG A 359 0.45 -8.35 43.81
C ARG A 359 -0.20 -9.37 42.88
N TRP A 360 -0.58 -10.53 43.42
CA TRP A 360 -1.38 -11.51 42.69
C TRP A 360 -2.88 -11.23 42.83
N LEU A 361 -3.26 -10.37 43.78
CA LEU A 361 -4.61 -9.88 44.06
C LEU A 361 -4.65 -8.35 44.07
#